data_AF-A0A2W6U034-F1
#
_entry.id   AF-A0A2W6U034-F1
#
_cell.length_a   1.000
_cell.length_b   1.000
_cell.length_c   1.000
_cell.angle_alpha   90.00
_cell.angle_beta   90.00
_cell.angle_gamma   90.00
#
_symmetry.space_group_name_H-M   'P 1'
#
loop_
_entity.id
_entity.type
_entity.pdbx_description
1 polymer ?
#
loop_
_entity_poly.entity_id
_entity_poly.type
_entity_poly.pdbx_seq_one_letter_code
_entity_poly.pdbx_strand_id
1 'polypeptide(L)' 'MSYGLLKGKKGIIFGALNEQSIAWKVAERCHEEGAEFILSNAPIALRMGELNG' A
#
# COMPACT_ATOMS: atom_id res chain seq x y z
N MET A 1 -2.76 3.12 16.52
CA MET A 1 -1.52 3.68 17.10
C MET A 1 -0.38 3.30 16.19
N SER A 2 0.42 4.27 15.72
CA SER A 2 1.61 4.02 14.89
C SER A 2 2.84 3.99 15.80
N TYR A 3 3.72 3.01 15.60
CA TYR A 3 4.96 2.86 16.37
C TYR A 3 6.19 3.42 15.61
N GLY A 4 6.01 3.83 14.36
CA GLY A 4 7.10 4.25 13.46
C GLY A 4 8.05 3.12 13.09
N LEU A 5 7.58 1.86 13.13
CA LEU A 5 8.42 0.67 12.98
C LEU A 5 9.14 0.60 11.62
N LEU A 6 8.56 1.22 10.59
CA LEU A 6 9.05 1.18 9.23
C LEU A 6 9.62 2.52 8.75
N LYS A 7 9.81 3.48 9.65
CA LYS A 7 10.35 4.81 9.33
C LYS A 7 11.66 4.70 8.54
N GLY A 8 11.70 5.33 7.37
CA GLY A 8 12.88 5.38 6.51
C GLY A 8 13.16 4.10 5.69
N LYS A 9 12.29 3.09 5.77
CA LYS A 9 12.38 1.89 4.92
C LYS A 9 11.68 2.12 3.59
N LYS A 10 12.25 1.54 2.53
CA LYS A 10 11.73 1.60 1.16
C LYS A 10 11.31 0.20 0.69
N GLY A 11 10.17 0.08 0.01
CA GLY A 11 9.63 -1.22 -0.41
C GLY A 11 8.83 -1.21 -1.72
N ILE A 12 8.49 -2.42 -2.19
CA ILE A 12 7.57 -2.65 -3.31
C ILE A 12 6.52 -3.64 -2.83
N ILE A 13 5.24 -3.34 -3.04
CA ILE A 13 4.12 -4.21 -2.67
C ILE A 13 3.41 -4.69 -3.95
N PHE A 14 3.15 -5.99 -4.00
CA PHE A 14 2.46 -6.67 -5.11
C PHE A 14 1.08 -7.15 -4.66
N GLY A 15 0.14 -7.22 -5.60
CA GLY A 15 -1.16 -7.86 -5.38
C GLY A 15 -2.16 -7.03 -4.56
N ALA A 16 -1.98 -5.71 -4.47
CA ALA A 16 -2.96 -4.81 -3.87
C ALA A 16 -4.02 -4.46 -4.94
N LEU A 17 -5.10 -5.23 -5.03
CA LEU A 17 -6.13 -5.06 -6.04
C LEU A 17 -7.19 -4.02 -5.63
N ASN A 18 -7.66 -4.15 -4.39
CA ASN A 18 -8.79 -3.43 -3.81
C ASN A 18 -8.66 -3.34 -2.28
N GLU A 19 -9.55 -2.60 -1.61
CA GLU A 19 -9.56 -2.40 -0.16
C GLU A 19 -9.67 -3.71 0.65
N GLN A 20 -10.19 -4.78 0.04
CA GLN A 20 -10.32 -6.11 0.65
C GLN A 20 -9.04 -6.96 0.53
N SER A 21 -8.08 -6.55 -0.30
CA SER A 21 -6.83 -7.27 -0.49
C SER A 21 -5.96 -7.23 0.76
N ILE A 22 -5.33 -8.36 1.11
CA ILE A 22 -4.32 -8.39 2.19
C ILE A 22 -3.20 -7.39 1.90
N ALA A 23 -2.72 -7.34 0.67
CA ALA A 23 -1.66 -6.42 0.25
C ALA A 23 -2.09 -4.94 0.37
N TRP A 24 -3.38 -4.63 0.25
CA TRP A 24 -3.89 -3.28 0.49
C TRP A 24 -3.80 -2.93 1.97
N LYS A 25 -4.26 -3.83 2.85
CA LYS A 25 -4.12 -3.64 4.31
C LYS A 25 -2.66 -3.55 4.74
N VAL A 26 -1.77 -4.31 4.11
CA VAL A 26 -0.31 -4.17 4.34
C VAL A 26 0.18 -2.80 3.92
N ALA A 27 -0.22 -2.29 2.74
CA ALA A 27 0.16 -0.97 2.26
C ALA A 27 -0.29 0.16 3.22
N GLU A 28 -1.55 0.12 3.69
CA GLU A 28 -2.09 1.07 4.67
C GLU A 28 -1.24 1.08 5.96
N ARG A 29 -1.00 -0.11 6.54
CA ARG A 29 -0.20 -0.24 7.77
C ARG A 29 1.26 0.16 7.55
N CYS A 30 1.84 -0.13 6.38
CA CYS A 30 3.20 0.29 6.07
C CYS A 30 3.33 1.81 5.99
N HIS A 31 2.35 2.47 5.38
CA HIS A 31 2.31 3.93 5.31
C HIS A 31 2.18 4.55 6.71
N GLU A 32 1.25 4.05 7.52
CA GLU A 32 1.07 4.49 8.91
C GLU A 32 2.35 4.34 9.75
N GLU A 33 3.14 3.30 9.52
CA GLU A 33 4.42 3.04 10.20
C GLU A 33 5.62 3.80 9.60
N GLY A 34 5.40 4.67 8.61
CA GLY A 34 6.41 5.58 8.05
C GLY A 34 7.26 5.01 6.92
N ALA A 35 6.79 3.95 6.24
CA ALA A 35 7.46 3.41 5.06
C ALA A 35 7.18 4.24 3.81
N GLU A 36 8.15 4.27 2.90
CA GLU A 36 7.95 4.69 1.52
C GLU A 36 7.86 3.44 0.62
N PHE A 37 6.85 3.32 -0.22
CA PHE A 37 6.76 2.17 -1.12
C PHE A 37 6.01 2.51 -2.41
N ILE A 38 6.16 1.64 -3.40
CA ILE A 38 5.38 1.66 -4.64
C ILE A 38 4.53 0.39 -4.75
N LEU A 39 3.37 0.51 -5.40
CA LEU A 39 2.53 -0.63 -5.76
C LEU A 39 2.84 -1.06 -7.19
N SER A 40 3.21 -2.33 -7.38
CA SER A 40 3.55 -2.87 -8.71
C SER A 40 2.37 -2.82 -9.69
N ASN A 41 1.14 -2.99 -9.19
CA ASN A 41 -0.09 -3.04 -9.97
C ASN A 41 -0.97 -1.79 -9.84
N ALA A 42 -0.42 -0.64 -9.41
CA ALA A 42 -1.19 0.61 -9.22
C ALA A 42 -2.12 0.96 -10.39
N PRO A 43 -1.69 0.92 -11.67
CA PRO A 43 -2.56 1.23 -12.81
C PRO A 43 -3.74 0.25 -12.97
N ILE A 44 -3.57 -1.00 -12.56
CA ILE A 44 -4.62 -2.03 -12.67
C ILE A 44 -5.65 -1.84 -11.55
N ALA A 45 -5.20 -1.56 -10.32
CA ALA A 45 -6.08 -1.22 -9.20
C ALA A 45 -6.89 0.07 -9.49
N LEU A 46 -6.25 1.07 -10.11
CA LEU A 46 -6.91 2.28 -10.63
C LEU A 46 -8.01 1.96 -11.65
N ARG A 47 -7.74 1.07 -12.61
CA ARG A 47 -8.69 0.71 -13.69
C ARG A 47 -9.85 -0.16 -13.22
N MET A 48 -9.71 -0.92 -12.12
CA MET A 48 -10.79 -1.73 -11.57
C MET A 48 -11.76 -0.93 -10.67
N GLY A 49 -11.50 0.37 -10.45
CA GLY A 49 -12.49 1.33 -9.94
C GLY A 49 -12.32 1.76 -8.47
N GLU A 50 -11.20 1.45 -7.81
CA GLU A 50 -11.07 1.71 -6.36
C GLU A 50 -10.03 2.76 -5.96
N LEU A 51 -9.07 3.11 -6.80
CA LEU A 51 -8.18 4.24 -6.54
C LEU A 51 -8.76 5.50 -7.20
N ASN A 52 -9.66 6.20 -6.50
CA ASN A 52 -9.95 7.58 -6.87
C ASN A 52 -8.76 8.43 -6.40
N GLY A 53 -8.09 9.09 -7.34
CA GLY A 53 -6.95 9.98 -7.08
C GLY A 53 -7.31 11.20 -6.26
#